data_AF-A0A7D9M239-F1
#
_entry.id   AF-A0A7D9M239-F1
#
_cell.length_a   1.000
_cell.length_b   1.000
_cell.length_c   1.000
_cell.angle_alpha   90.00
_cell.angle_beta   90.00
_cell.angle_gamma   90.00
#
_symmetry.space_group_name_H-M   'P 1'
#
loop_
_entity.id
_entity.type
_entity.pdbx_description
1 polymer ?
#
loop_
_entity_poly.entity_id
_entity_poly.type
_entity_poly.pdbx_seq_one_letter_code
_entity_poly.pdbx_strand_id
1 'polypeptide(L)'
;GLLAQAIIKAQSSSPTFTHVYAALVSVINTKFPKIGELILRRLILLFRRSYRRNNKAICLSATRFIAHLVNQQVAHEILALEILTLLLQTPTDDSVELCIAFLKECGMKLTDVTPRGIN
;
A
#
# COMPACT_ATOMS: atom_id res chain seq x y z
N GLY A 1 -9.32 -3.93 15.83
CA GLY A 1 -8.71 -2.81 16.57
C GLY A 1 -9.28 -1.50 16.06
N LEU A 2 -9.65 -0.61 17.00
CA LEU A 2 -10.18 0.73 16.72
C LEU A 2 -9.14 1.62 16.05
N LEU A 3 -7.91 1.63 16.55
CA LEU A 3 -6.80 2.44 16.00
C LEU A 3 -6.56 2.14 14.50
N ALA A 4 -6.43 0.85 14.15
CA ALA A 4 -6.24 0.45 12.75
C ALA A 4 -7.39 0.92 11.85
N GLN A 5 -8.63 0.87 12.35
CA GLN A 5 -9.78 1.35 11.58
C GLN A 5 -9.81 2.88 11.45
N ALA A 6 -9.44 3.61 12.52
CA ALA A 6 -9.37 5.06 12.51
C ALA A 6 -8.32 5.56 11.51
N ILE A 7 -7.10 5.00 11.55
CA ILE A 7 -6.01 5.37 10.64
C ILE A 7 -6.39 5.10 9.17
N ILE A 8 -6.91 3.91 8.87
CA ILE A 8 -7.30 3.56 7.49
C ILE A 8 -8.41 4.49 6.99
N LYS A 9 -9.44 4.77 7.81
CA LYS A 9 -10.51 5.71 7.43
C LYS A 9 -9.97 7.13 7.22
N ALA A 10 -9.13 7.61 8.13
CA ALA A 10 -8.54 8.95 8.03
C ALA A 10 -7.70 9.12 6.76
N GLN A 11 -6.89 8.11 6.42
CA GLN A 11 -6.12 8.11 5.18
C GLN A 11 -7.02 8.07 3.94
N SER A 12 -8.05 7.22 3.91
CA SER A 12 -8.99 7.17 2.78
C SER A 12 -9.79 8.47 2.60
N SER A 13 -10.12 9.16 3.68
CA SER A 13 -10.77 10.48 3.64
C SER A 13 -9.82 11.62 3.30
N SER A 14 -8.50 11.43 3.45
CA SER A 14 -7.50 12.47 3.15
C SER A 14 -6.21 11.88 2.54
N PRO A 15 -6.25 11.39 1.29
CA PRO A 15 -5.13 10.68 0.66
C PRO A 15 -3.88 11.54 0.47
N THR A 16 -4.01 12.88 0.42
CA THR A 16 -2.89 13.82 0.33
C THR A 16 -1.87 13.64 1.47
N PHE A 17 -2.33 13.22 2.65
CA PHE A 17 -1.50 13.02 3.84
C PHE A 17 -1.06 11.57 4.05
N THR A 18 -1.16 10.71 3.03
CA THR A 18 -0.82 9.27 3.18
C THR A 18 0.58 9.04 3.74
N HIS A 19 1.57 9.83 3.31
CA HIS A 19 2.94 9.79 3.84
C HIS A 19 3.01 10.10 5.34
N VAL A 20 2.20 11.04 5.84
CA VAL A 20 2.11 11.38 7.27
C VAL A 20 1.51 10.22 8.06
N TYR A 21 0.41 9.64 7.56
CA TYR A 21 -0.19 8.45 8.20
C TYR A 21 0.76 7.26 8.22
N ALA A 22 1.54 7.04 7.16
CA ALA A 22 2.54 5.98 7.12
C ALA A 22 3.69 6.23 8.11
N ALA A 23 4.16 7.47 8.25
CA ALA A 23 5.16 7.83 9.26
C ALA A 23 4.65 7.58 10.69
N LEU A 24 3.39 7.97 10.97
CA LEU A 24 2.74 7.67 12.25
C LEU A 24 2.68 6.15 12.51
N VAL A 25 2.26 5.37 11.51
CA VAL A 25 2.22 3.90 11.61
C VAL A 25 3.63 3.34 11.85
N SER A 26 4.66 3.88 11.21
CA SER A 26 6.05 3.47 11.42
C SER A 26 6.49 3.67 12.88
N VAL A 27 6.24 4.84 13.45
CA VAL A 27 6.54 5.12 14.86
C VAL A 27 5.82 4.13 15.79
N ILE A 28 4.52 3.90 15.55
CA ILE A 28 3.74 2.91 16.31
C ILE A 28 4.33 1.52 16.16
N ASN A 29 4.72 1.12 14.94
CA ASN A 29 5.26 -0.20 14.62
C ASN A 29 6.55 -0.50 15.40
N THR A 30 7.39 0.51 15.68
CA THR A 30 8.62 0.33 16.47
C THR A 30 8.37 -0.12 17.91
N LYS A 31 7.18 0.17 18.47
CA LYS A 31 6.80 -0.17 19.85
C LYS A 31 5.77 -1.30 19.91
N PHE A 32 4.89 -1.36 18.91
CA PHE A 32 3.75 -2.26 18.86
C PHE A 32 3.63 -2.89 17.46
N PRO A 33 4.55 -3.81 17.08
CA PRO A 33 4.59 -4.36 15.72
C PRO A 33 3.29 -5.08 15.31
N LYS A 34 2.59 -5.71 16.27
CA LYS A 34 1.28 -6.33 16.03
C LYS A 34 0.21 -5.34 15.54
N ILE A 35 0.33 -4.04 15.88
CA ILE A 35 -0.59 -3.00 15.39
C ILE A 35 -0.26 -2.67 13.93
N GLY A 36 1.02 -2.50 13.58
CA GLY A 36 1.45 -2.29 12.20
C GLY A 36 1.05 -3.46 11.31
N GLU A 37 1.27 -4.69 11.77
CA GLU A 37 0.84 -5.91 11.08
C GLU A 37 -0.69 -5.94 10.87
N LEU A 38 -1.49 -5.60 11.89
CA LEU A 38 -2.95 -5.55 11.76
C LEU A 38 -3.42 -4.52 10.73
N ILE A 39 -2.79 -3.33 10.70
CA ILE A 39 -3.08 -2.29 9.72
C ILE A 39 -2.76 -2.80 8.31
N LEU A 40 -1.56 -3.36 8.12
CA LEU A 40 -1.12 -3.88 6.84
C LEU A 40 -2.02 -5.02 6.34
N ARG A 41 -2.35 -6.00 7.18
CA ARG A 41 -3.29 -7.08 6.84
C ARG A 41 -4.66 -6.53 6.41
N ARG A 42 -5.16 -5.49 7.07
CA ARG A 42 -6.45 -4.87 6.71
C ARG A 42 -6.37 -4.11 5.39
N LEU A 43 -5.27 -3.42 5.11
CA LEU A 43 -5.04 -2.75 3.82
C LEU A 43 -4.95 -3.76 2.67
N ILE A 44 -4.24 -4.88 2.86
CA ILE A 44 -4.16 -5.96 1.86
C ILE A 44 -5.56 -6.54 1.59
N LEU A 45 -6.35 -6.79 2.63
CA LEU A 45 -7.72 -7.27 2.47
C LEU A 45 -8.62 -6.24 1.76
N LEU A 46 -8.45 -4.95 2.06
CA LEU A 46 -9.17 -3.86 1.41
C LEU A 46 -8.85 -3.83 -0.09
N PHE A 47 -7.56 -3.84 -0.44
CA PHE A 47 -7.05 -3.92 -1.81
C PHE A 47 -7.63 -5.13 -2.55
N ARG A 48 -7.47 -6.35 -2.01
CA ARG A 48 -7.95 -7.57 -2.68
C ARG A 48 -9.46 -7.55 -2.92
N ARG A 49 -10.24 -7.02 -1.98
CA ARG A 49 -11.70 -6.90 -2.10
C ARG A 49 -12.10 -5.83 -3.10
N SER A 50 -11.46 -4.67 -3.09
CA SER A 50 -11.76 -3.59 -4.04
C SER A 50 -11.32 -3.95 -5.46
N TYR A 51 -10.18 -4.60 -5.62
CA TYR A 51 -9.70 -5.10 -6.91
C TYR A 51 -10.67 -6.11 -7.52
N ARG A 52 -11.09 -7.13 -6.74
CA ARG A 52 -12.09 -8.12 -7.21
C ARG A 52 -13.44 -7.51 -7.57
N ARG A 53 -13.82 -6.40 -6.93
CA ARG A 53 -15.08 -5.69 -7.17
C ARG A 53 -14.96 -4.58 -8.21
N ASN A 54 -13.79 -4.42 -8.84
CA ASN A 54 -13.48 -3.32 -9.76
C ASN A 54 -13.77 -1.93 -9.16
N ASN A 55 -13.60 -1.76 -7.85
CA ASN A 55 -13.72 -0.45 -7.21
C ASN A 55 -12.36 0.26 -7.21
N LYS A 56 -12.07 0.98 -8.29
CA LYS A 56 -10.80 1.66 -8.55
C LYS A 56 -10.43 2.65 -7.44
N ALA A 57 -11.35 3.48 -6.97
CA ALA A 57 -11.06 4.53 -5.98
C ALA A 57 -10.56 3.94 -4.65
N ILE A 58 -11.20 2.89 -4.15
CA ILE A 58 -10.76 2.19 -2.93
C ILE A 58 -9.43 1.47 -3.18
N CYS A 59 -9.29 0.85 -4.37
CA CYS A 59 -8.06 0.16 -4.76
C CYS A 59 -6.86 1.12 -4.72
N LEU A 60 -7.00 2.29 -5.35
CA LEU A 60 -5.99 3.34 -5.39
C LEU A 60 -5.64 3.87 -3.99
N SER A 61 -6.64 4.12 -3.14
CA SER A 61 -6.42 4.55 -1.76
C SER A 61 -5.63 3.51 -0.96
N ALA A 62 -5.98 2.22 -1.09
CA ALA A 62 -5.33 1.13 -0.38
C ALA A 62 -3.89 0.89 -0.88
N THR A 63 -3.68 0.84 -2.19
CA THR A 63 -2.33 0.64 -2.77
C THR A 63 -1.42 1.82 -2.46
N ARG A 64 -1.91 3.07 -2.53
CA ARG A 64 -1.15 4.25 -2.11
C ARG A 64 -0.67 4.14 -0.67
N PHE A 65 -1.53 3.69 0.25
CA PHE A 65 -1.12 3.53 1.64
C PHE A 65 -0.10 2.40 1.81
N ILE A 66 -0.30 1.26 1.14
CA ILE A 66 0.68 0.17 1.15
C ILE A 66 2.04 0.66 0.62
N ALA A 67 2.08 1.45 -0.46
CA ALA A 67 3.31 2.01 -1.02
C ALA A 67 4.09 2.83 0.00
N HIS A 68 3.42 3.75 0.72
CA HIS A 68 4.10 4.52 1.75
C HIS A 68 4.51 3.68 2.98
N LEU A 69 3.80 2.60 3.30
CA LEU A 69 4.24 1.67 4.35
C LEU A 69 5.49 0.88 3.95
N VAL A 70 5.66 0.59 2.66
CA VAL A 70 6.91 0.01 2.10
C VAL A 70 8.04 1.04 2.20
N ASN A 71 7.79 2.30 1.82
CA ASN A 71 8.78 3.38 1.96
C ASN A 71 9.28 3.54 3.40
N GLN A 72 8.37 3.38 4.37
CA GLN A 72 8.65 3.46 5.80
C GLN A 72 9.17 2.14 6.42
N GLN A 73 9.40 1.10 5.61
CA GLN A 73 9.87 -0.22 6.06
C GLN A 73 8.95 -0.89 7.10
N VAL A 74 7.67 -0.54 7.10
CA VAL A 74 6.63 -1.23 7.88
C VAL A 74 6.18 -2.49 7.14
N ALA A 75 6.17 -2.43 5.81
CA ALA A 75 5.89 -3.57 4.93
C ALA A 75 7.15 -3.92 4.14
N HIS A 76 7.41 -5.21 3.96
CA HIS A 76 8.50 -5.71 3.11
C HIS A 76 8.19 -5.44 1.64
N GLU A 77 9.21 -5.10 0.86
CA GLU A 77 9.12 -4.78 -0.58
C GLU A 77 8.53 -5.92 -1.43
N ILE A 78 8.63 -7.17 -0.98
CA ILE A 78 8.05 -8.35 -1.64
C ILE A 78 6.54 -8.15 -1.83
N LEU A 79 5.85 -7.55 -0.85
CA LEU A 79 4.42 -7.27 -0.98
C LEU A 79 4.12 -6.31 -2.14
N ALA A 80 4.98 -5.32 -2.37
CA ALA A 80 4.81 -4.40 -3.49
C ALA A 80 5.01 -5.13 -4.82
N LEU A 81 6.01 -6.00 -4.91
CA LEU A 81 6.25 -6.82 -6.11
C LEU A 81 5.05 -7.74 -6.40
N GLU A 82 4.50 -8.42 -5.39
CA GLU A 82 3.30 -9.25 -5.55
C GLU A 82 2.08 -8.45 -6.04
N ILE A 83 1.89 -7.23 -5.54
CA ILE A 83 0.84 -6.32 -6.02
C ILE A 83 1.06 -5.94 -7.48
N LEU A 84 2.29 -5.59 -7.87
CA LEU A 84 2.63 -5.25 -9.25
C LEU A 84 2.40 -6.44 -10.19
N THR A 85 2.85 -7.63 -9.81
CA THR A 85 2.61 -8.86 -10.56
C THR A 85 1.12 -9.12 -10.74
N LEU A 86 0.32 -8.97 -9.68
CA LEU A 86 -1.14 -9.15 -9.77
C LEU A 86 -1.79 -8.14 -10.72
N LEU A 87 -1.42 -6.85 -10.65
CA LEU A 87 -2.00 -5.81 -11.51
C LEU A 87 -1.63 -5.99 -12.98
N LEU A 88 -0.47 -6.59 -13.27
CA LEU A 88 0.05 -6.79 -14.62
C LEU A 88 -0.21 -8.20 -15.18
N GLN A 89 -0.73 -9.14 -14.37
CA GLN A 89 -0.98 -10.50 -14.81
C GLN A 89 -2.00 -10.57 -15.97
N THR A 90 -3.06 -9.78 -15.90
CA THR A 90 -4.06 -9.61 -16.96
C THR A 90 -4.36 -8.11 -17.09
N PRO A 91 -3.56 -7.37 -17.87
CA PRO A 91 -3.60 -5.91 -17.86
C PRO A 91 -4.91 -5.37 -18.46
N THR A 92 -5.50 -4.40 -17.78
CA THR A 92 -6.59 -3.55 -18.24
C THR A 92 -6.19 -2.09 -18.06
N ASP A 93 -6.90 -1.14 -18.70
CA ASP A 93 -6.61 0.29 -18.53
C ASP A 93 -6.58 0.70 -17.05
N ASP A 94 -7.52 0.18 -16.26
CA ASP A 94 -7.59 0.43 -14.81
C ASP A 94 -6.44 -0.22 -14.03
N SER A 95 -6.05 -1.46 -14.35
CA SER A 95 -4.98 -2.14 -13.62
C SER A 95 -3.61 -1.54 -13.94
N VAL A 96 -3.40 -1.10 -15.18
CA VAL A 96 -2.20 -0.38 -15.61
C VAL A 96 -2.13 0.99 -14.94
N GLU A 97 -3.23 1.74 -14.87
CA GLU A 97 -3.25 3.03 -14.16
C GLU A 97 -2.94 2.86 -12.66
N LEU A 98 -3.54 1.86 -12.02
CA LEU A 98 -3.24 1.52 -10.62
C LEU A 98 -1.77 1.16 -10.43
N CYS A 99 -1.20 0.39 -11.35
CA CYS A 99 0.21 -0.01 -11.33
C CYS A 99 1.14 1.22 -11.42
N ILE A 100 0.89 2.11 -12.39
CA ILE A 100 1.65 3.36 -12.56
C ILE A 100 1.53 4.23 -11.31
N ALA A 101 0.32 4.40 -10.76
CA ALA A 101 0.10 5.19 -9.56
C ALA A 101 0.84 4.59 -8.34
N PHE A 102 0.84 3.27 -8.20
CA PHE A 102 1.55 2.58 -7.13
C PHE A 102 3.07 2.70 -7.25
N LEU A 103 3.62 2.53 -8.46
CA LEU A 103 5.05 2.72 -8.74
C LEU A 103 5.50 4.16 -8.54
N LYS A 104 4.67 5.17 -8.85
CA LYS A 104 4.99 6.57 -8.56
C LYS A 104 5.23 6.82 -7.08
N GLU A 105 4.58 6.05 -6.20
CA GLU A 105 4.66 6.26 -4.75
C GLU A 105 5.81 5.48 -4.09
N CYS A 106 6.12 4.26 -4.55
CA CYS A 106 7.17 3.41 -3.93
C CYS A 106 8.31 2.98 -4.85
N GLY A 107 8.30 3.39 -6.12
CA GLY A 107 9.26 2.95 -7.13
C GLY A 107 10.71 3.26 -6.76
N MET A 108 10.99 4.45 -6.24
CA MET A 108 12.34 4.81 -5.76
C MET A 108 12.84 3.84 -4.69
N LYS A 109 12.01 3.55 -3.67
CA LYS A 109 12.38 2.62 -2.60
C LYS A 109 12.65 1.22 -3.14
N LEU A 110 11.80 0.74 -4.04
CA LEU A 110 11.98 -0.56 -4.66
C LEU A 110 13.27 -0.61 -5.49
N THR A 111 13.62 0.46 -6.23
CA THR A 111 14.87 0.51 -7.02
C THR A 111 16.09 0.40 -6.11
N ASP A 112 16.03 1.04 -4.94
CA ASP A 112 17.13 1.02 -3.97
C ASP A 112 17.31 -0.35 -3.30
N VAL A 113 16.22 -1.03 -2.92
CA VAL A 113 16.29 -2.28 -2.13
C VAL A 113 16.23 -3.55 -2.99
N THR A 114 15.57 -3.50 -4.14
CA THR A 114 15.34 -4.64 -5.02
C THR A 114 15.41 -4.22 -6.50
N PRO A 115 16.58 -3.78 -7.00
CA PRO A 115 16.72 -3.33 -8.38
C PRO A 115 16.38 -4.42 -9.39
N ARG A 116 16.63 -5.70 -9.06
CA ARG A 116 16.26 -6.85 -9.89
C ARG A 116 14.76 -7.16 -9.91
N GLY A 117 14.00 -6.63 -8.95
CA GLY A 117 12.54 -6.82 -8.89
C GLY A 117 11.76 -5.87 -9.79
N ILE A 118 12.39 -4.78 -10.26
CA ILE A 118 11.76 -3.77 -11.12
C ILE A 118 12.31 -3.79 -12.56
N ASN A 119 13.59 -4.14 -12.73
CA ASN A 119 14.23 -4.29 -14.05
C ASN A 119 13.85 -5.61 -14.72
#